data_AF-A0A1X2IKG3-F1
#
_entry.id   AF-A0A1X2IKG3-F1
#
_cell.length_a   1.000
_cell.length_b   1.000
_cell.length_c   1.000
_cell.angle_alpha   90.00
_cell.angle_beta   90.00
_cell.angle_gamma   90.00
#
_symmetry.space_group_name_H-M   'P 1'
#
loop_
_entity.id
_entity.type
_entity.pdbx_description
1 polymer ?
#
loop_
_entity_poly.entity_id
_entity_poly.type
_entity_poly.pdbx_seq_one_letter_code
_entity_poly.pdbx_strand_id
1 'polypeptide(L)'
;MLFSTPLFLLLVPVVLSAPIQQWSVTTNLNNPNNQQDFLKDDHQVTSSTLNLVIHDDIQTYYENIVDEIISTRSEDVLMKLAHSMSNDESLESLLQPQAITLLDHPVQGTCLARMPGMIAQQLHRLHTKVLDAIEPAVDSLLKTYPLTITELDDGQPQPQQMQQNLVLLNNAMDQHVMQVLKQAHLEHKVALQLAVCENQLDATPPRRSLWLLLKNIWLNAAKTAKSSSNEKEQQDASPYNHDHDSLFVSSPSLLSSLLDTFADNLHLEFEGRLVDLYATLRSDVFDEEAVI
;
A
#
# COMPACT_ATOMS: atom_id res chain seq x y z
N MET A 1 12.34 14.04 47.98
CA MET A 1 13.52 13.59 47.21
C MET A 1 13.05 13.29 45.80
N LEU A 2 13.47 14.14 44.86
CA LEU A 2 13.11 14.12 43.44
C LEU A 2 14.00 13.11 42.72
N PHE A 3 13.40 12.20 41.94
CA PHE A 3 14.13 11.45 40.92
C PHE A 3 13.51 11.76 39.56
N SER A 4 14.14 12.72 38.89
CA SER A 4 14.01 12.99 37.46
C SER A 4 14.83 11.95 36.71
N THR A 5 14.21 11.22 35.78
CA THR A 5 14.92 10.39 34.80
C THR A 5 14.67 10.98 33.41
N PRO A 6 15.72 11.29 32.63
CA PRO A 6 15.53 11.79 31.27
C PRO A 6 15.27 10.62 30.32
N LEU A 7 14.15 10.70 29.61
CA LEU A 7 13.78 9.85 28.49
C LEU A 7 14.65 10.25 27.28
N PHE A 8 15.69 9.46 27.00
CA PHE A 8 16.51 9.62 25.79
C PHE A 8 15.74 9.02 24.59
N LEU A 9 15.11 9.88 23.79
CA LEU A 9 14.59 9.54 22.47
C LEU A 9 15.77 9.49 21.47
N LEU A 10 16.21 8.28 21.15
CA LEU A 10 17.13 8.02 20.03
C LEU A 10 16.35 8.10 18.72
N LEU A 11 16.36 9.27 18.09
CA LEU A 11 16.04 9.43 16.67
C LEU A 11 17.25 8.94 15.86
N VAL A 12 17.13 7.76 15.27
CA VAL A 12 18.09 7.26 14.27
C VAL A 12 17.62 7.74 12.90
N PRO A 13 18.37 8.61 12.20
CA PRO A 13 18.06 8.93 10.82
C PRO A 13 18.43 7.73 9.94
N VAL A 14 17.43 7.05 9.40
CA VAL A 14 17.62 6.05 8.36
C VAL A 14 17.82 6.82 7.05
N VAL A 15 19.08 7.05 6.68
CA VAL A 15 19.44 7.54 5.35
C VAL A 15 19.40 6.34 4.40
N LEU A 16 18.30 6.18 3.67
CA LEU A 16 18.25 5.33 2.49
C LEU A 16 19.00 6.04 1.36
N SER A 17 20.30 5.79 1.25
CA SER A 17 21.07 6.12 0.05
C SER A 17 21.01 4.94 -0.91
N ALA A 18 20.14 5.04 -1.92
CA ALA A 18 20.15 4.13 -3.06
C ALA A 18 21.43 4.33 -3.90
N PRO A 19 22.04 3.26 -4.44
CA PRO A 19 23.22 3.37 -5.30
C PRO A 19 22.83 3.91 -6.68
N ILE A 20 23.30 5.10 -7.02
CA ILE A 20 23.27 5.65 -8.38
C ILE A 20 24.20 4.77 -9.24
N GLN A 21 23.63 3.89 -10.06
CA GLN A 21 24.38 3.16 -11.07
C GLN A 21 24.63 4.09 -12.25
N GLN A 22 25.84 4.65 -12.35
CA GLN A 22 26.29 5.35 -13.55
C GLN A 22 26.68 4.32 -14.62
N TRP A 23 25.87 4.23 -15.68
CA TRP A 23 26.20 3.46 -16.86
C TRP A 23 27.20 4.28 -17.70
N SER A 24 28.43 3.78 -17.82
CA SER A 24 29.42 4.36 -18.73
C SER A 24 29.34 3.65 -20.07
N VAL A 25 28.86 4.37 -21.10
CA VAL A 25 28.85 3.87 -22.48
C VAL A 25 30.23 4.10 -23.08
N THR A 26 31.03 3.03 -23.21
CA THR A 26 32.28 3.06 -23.97
C THR A 26 31.98 2.99 -25.47
N THR A 27 31.95 4.12 -26.16
CA THR A 27 31.92 4.17 -27.62
C THR A 27 33.33 4.01 -28.18
N ASN A 28 33.56 2.90 -28.89
CA ASN A 28 34.84 2.55 -29.51
C ASN A 28 34.94 3.21 -30.90
N LEU A 29 35.16 4.52 -30.93
CA LEU A 29 35.34 5.34 -32.13
C LEU A 29 36.82 5.37 -32.55
N ASN A 30 37.31 4.37 -33.28
CA ASN A 30 38.63 4.46 -33.95
C ASN A 30 38.79 3.47 -35.13
N ASN A 31 37.83 3.42 -36.06
CA ASN A 31 38.02 2.73 -37.34
C ASN A 31 37.79 3.69 -38.53
N PRO A 32 38.86 4.18 -39.19
CA PRO A 32 38.77 5.19 -40.26
C PRO A 32 38.28 4.66 -41.63
N ASN A 33 37.91 3.39 -41.76
CA ASN A 33 37.48 2.81 -43.04
C ASN A 33 35.95 2.77 -43.28
N ASN A 34 35.12 3.26 -42.34
CA ASN A 34 33.65 3.19 -42.43
C ASN A 34 32.94 4.52 -42.78
N GLN A 35 33.64 5.46 -43.41
CA GLN A 35 33.17 6.85 -43.54
C GLN A 35 32.14 7.09 -44.68
N GLN A 36 31.64 6.04 -45.35
CA GLN A 36 30.65 6.17 -46.44
C GLN A 36 29.27 5.56 -46.17
N ASP A 37 29.07 4.86 -45.04
CA ASP A 37 27.74 4.37 -44.60
C ASP A 37 27.11 5.23 -43.48
N PHE A 38 27.80 6.29 -43.04
CA PHE A 38 27.46 7.07 -41.84
C PHE A 38 26.19 7.94 -41.94
N LEU A 39 25.65 8.18 -43.13
CA LEU A 39 24.47 9.05 -43.31
C LEU A 39 23.13 8.31 -43.14
N LYS A 40 23.14 6.98 -42.97
CA LYS A 40 21.93 6.18 -42.79
C LYS A 40 21.67 5.76 -41.33
N ASP A 41 22.68 5.86 -40.47
CA ASP A 41 22.60 5.45 -39.06
C ASP A 41 22.08 6.56 -38.13
N ASP A 42 22.25 7.84 -38.46
CA ASP A 42 21.88 8.93 -37.55
C ASP A 42 20.35 8.99 -37.26
N HIS A 43 19.50 8.68 -38.23
CA HIS A 43 18.03 8.68 -38.04
C HIS A 43 17.52 7.50 -37.21
N GLN A 44 18.22 6.35 -37.20
CA GLN A 44 17.79 5.20 -36.41
C GLN A 44 18.16 5.37 -34.92
N VAL A 45 19.25 6.09 -34.64
CA VAL A 45 19.71 6.38 -33.27
C VAL A 45 18.78 7.38 -32.58
N THR A 46 18.26 8.40 -33.29
CA THR A 46 17.32 9.37 -32.70
C THR A 46 15.98 8.75 -32.36
N SER A 47 15.41 7.93 -33.26
CA SER A 47 14.13 7.23 -33.01
C SER A 47 14.21 6.26 -31.82
N SER A 48 15.32 5.52 -31.68
CA SER A 48 15.50 4.63 -30.53
C SER A 48 15.63 5.41 -29.21
N THR A 49 16.26 6.58 -29.23
CA THR A 49 16.45 7.40 -28.02
C THR A 49 15.13 8.03 -27.58
N LEU A 50 14.36 8.58 -28.52
CA LEU A 50 13.05 9.15 -28.25
C LEU A 50 12.06 8.13 -27.68
N ASN A 51 12.05 6.91 -28.22
CA ASN A 51 11.20 5.83 -27.69
C ASN A 51 11.55 5.46 -26.24
N LEU A 52 12.82 5.57 -25.84
CA LEU A 52 13.24 5.35 -24.46
C LEU A 52 12.78 6.48 -23.53
N VAL A 53 12.88 7.74 -23.98
CA VAL A 53 12.41 8.90 -23.21
C VAL A 53 10.89 8.81 -22.99
N ILE A 54 10.11 8.59 -24.05
CA ILE A 54 8.65 8.41 -23.97
C ILE A 54 8.28 7.28 -23.00
N HIS A 55 9.02 6.17 -23.05
CA HIS A 55 8.79 5.03 -22.16
C HIS A 55 9.02 5.42 -20.69
N ASP A 56 10.16 6.03 -20.39
CA ASP A 56 10.56 6.45 -19.05
C ASP A 56 9.57 7.48 -18.45
N ASP A 57 9.13 8.45 -19.26
CA ASP A 57 8.16 9.46 -18.83
C ASP A 57 6.81 8.84 -18.47
N ILE A 58 6.35 7.87 -19.27
CA ILE A 58 5.07 7.19 -19.04
C ILE A 58 5.15 6.28 -17.82
N GLN A 59 6.24 5.52 -17.67
CA GLN A 59 6.47 4.72 -16.48
C GLN A 59 6.51 5.59 -15.23
N THR A 60 7.35 6.62 -15.24
CA THR A 60 7.51 7.57 -14.12
C THR A 60 6.18 8.26 -13.78
N TYR A 61 5.39 8.63 -14.78
CA TYR A 61 4.06 9.21 -14.57
C TYR A 61 3.15 8.29 -13.75
N TYR A 62 3.02 7.02 -14.15
CA TYR A 62 2.15 6.07 -13.46
C TYR A 62 2.69 5.69 -12.08
N GLU A 63 4.01 5.49 -11.95
CA GLU A 63 4.65 5.21 -10.67
C GLU A 63 4.39 6.32 -9.66
N ASN A 64 4.55 7.59 -10.06
CA ASN A 64 4.33 8.73 -9.19
C ASN A 64 2.88 8.82 -8.70
N ILE A 65 1.88 8.63 -9.58
CA ILE A 65 0.46 8.67 -9.18
C ILE A 65 0.16 7.53 -8.21
N VAL A 66 0.63 6.32 -8.51
CA VAL A 66 0.41 5.15 -7.66
C VAL A 66 1.06 5.32 -6.29
N ASP A 67 2.32 5.75 -6.24
CA ASP A 67 3.04 6.00 -4.99
C ASP A 67 2.33 7.07 -4.17
N GLU A 68 2.04 8.23 -4.77
CA GLU A 68 1.37 9.35 -4.09
C GLU A 68 0.05 8.92 -3.43
N ILE A 69 -0.84 8.27 -4.19
CA ILE A 69 -2.16 7.88 -3.69
C ILE A 69 -2.08 6.74 -2.68
N ILE A 70 -1.31 5.68 -2.96
CA ILE A 70 -1.23 4.54 -2.06
C ILE A 70 -0.52 4.92 -0.76
N SER A 71 0.57 5.68 -0.83
CA SER A 71 1.32 6.12 0.35
C SER A 71 0.47 7.04 1.22
N THR A 72 -0.20 8.05 0.64
CA THR A 72 -1.02 9.00 1.40
C THR A 72 -2.17 8.32 2.14
N ARG A 73 -2.98 7.49 1.47
CA ARG A 73 -4.12 6.85 2.17
C ARG A 73 -3.66 5.73 3.12
N SER A 74 -2.53 5.09 2.84
CA SER A 74 -1.92 4.16 3.79
C SER A 74 -1.50 4.90 5.06
N GLU A 75 -0.87 6.07 4.94
CA GLU A 75 -0.48 6.91 6.06
C GLU A 75 -1.69 7.30 6.92
N ASP A 76 -2.79 7.76 6.31
CA ASP A 76 -4.02 8.12 7.03
C ASP A 76 -4.53 6.96 7.92
N VAL A 77 -4.59 5.76 7.36
CA VAL A 77 -5.04 4.56 8.09
C VAL A 77 -4.04 4.15 9.16
N LEU A 78 -2.75 4.13 8.85
CA LEU A 78 -1.71 3.78 9.81
C LEU A 78 -1.65 4.77 10.97
N MET A 79 -1.84 6.06 10.70
CA MET A 79 -1.94 7.08 11.72
C MET A 79 -3.16 6.84 12.61
N LYS A 80 -4.34 6.55 12.04
CA LYS A 80 -5.54 6.20 12.82
C LYS A 80 -5.32 4.98 13.71
N LEU A 81 -4.67 3.95 13.19
CA LEU A 81 -4.32 2.74 13.94
C LEU A 81 -3.35 3.06 15.07
N ALA A 82 -2.29 3.84 14.81
CA ALA A 82 -1.32 4.24 15.83
C ALA A 82 -1.96 5.03 16.98
N HIS A 83 -2.90 5.93 16.68
CA HIS A 83 -3.65 6.64 17.72
C HIS A 83 -4.50 5.70 18.57
N SER A 84 -5.18 4.73 17.93
CA SER A 84 -6.00 3.75 18.65
C SER A 84 -5.20 2.87 19.61
N MET A 85 -3.92 2.61 19.31
CA MET A 85 -3.04 1.83 20.17
C MET A 85 -2.67 2.52 21.49
N SER A 86 -2.97 3.81 21.66
CA SER A 86 -2.69 4.54 22.91
C SER A 86 -3.66 4.19 24.04
N ASN A 87 -4.80 3.55 23.73
CA ASN A 87 -5.83 3.15 24.69
C ASN A 87 -6.45 1.81 24.27
N ASP A 88 -6.36 0.79 25.12
CA ASP A 88 -6.89 -0.55 24.86
C ASP A 88 -8.38 -0.52 24.46
N GLU A 89 -9.19 0.33 25.10
CA GLU A 89 -10.62 0.47 24.76
C GLU A 89 -10.83 1.07 23.36
N SER A 90 -9.98 2.03 22.96
CA SER A 90 -10.02 2.62 21.61
C SER A 90 -9.58 1.61 20.55
N LEU A 91 -8.60 0.78 20.87
CA LEU A 91 -8.12 -0.27 19.99
C LEU A 91 -9.18 -1.35 19.80
N GLU A 92 -9.79 -1.81 20.91
CA GLU A 92 -10.83 -2.84 20.90
C GLU A 92 -12.07 -2.35 20.15
N SER A 93 -12.55 -1.13 20.45
CA SER A 93 -13.70 -0.54 19.75
C SER A 93 -13.47 -0.34 18.25
N LEU A 94 -12.23 -0.05 17.81
CA LEU A 94 -11.91 0.10 16.40
C LEU A 94 -11.73 -1.26 15.69
N LEU A 95 -10.95 -2.17 16.27
CA LEU A 95 -10.47 -3.37 15.58
C LEU A 95 -11.31 -4.61 15.84
N GLN A 96 -11.97 -4.73 16.99
CA GLN A 96 -12.76 -5.93 17.30
C GLN A 96 -13.88 -6.15 16.28
N PRO A 97 -14.64 -5.13 15.86
CA PRO A 97 -15.64 -5.31 14.81
C PRO A 97 -15.02 -5.76 13.49
N GLN A 98 -13.84 -5.24 13.15
CA GLN A 98 -13.12 -5.60 11.93
C GLN A 98 -12.62 -7.05 11.96
N ALA A 99 -12.07 -7.46 13.10
CA ALA A 99 -11.62 -8.82 13.33
C ALA A 99 -12.78 -9.82 13.25
N ILE A 100 -13.95 -9.49 13.82
CA ILE A 100 -15.17 -10.30 13.73
C ILE A 100 -15.61 -10.41 12.27
N THR A 101 -15.62 -9.32 11.49
CA THR A 101 -15.94 -9.37 10.05
C THR A 101 -14.97 -10.26 9.28
N LEU A 102 -13.71 -10.37 9.70
CA LEU A 102 -12.68 -11.16 9.00
C LEU A 102 -12.67 -12.65 9.38
N LEU A 103 -13.00 -13.00 10.63
CA LEU A 103 -12.88 -14.36 11.17
C LEU A 103 -14.22 -14.98 11.63
N ASP A 104 -15.32 -14.25 11.56
CA ASP A 104 -16.66 -14.65 12.05
C ASP A 104 -16.71 -14.96 13.57
N HIS A 105 -15.72 -14.52 14.34
CA HIS A 105 -15.70 -14.66 15.80
C HIS A 105 -14.88 -13.55 16.48
N PRO A 106 -15.12 -13.29 17.79
CA PRO A 106 -14.27 -12.41 18.58
C PRO A 106 -12.83 -12.91 18.63
N VAL A 107 -11.86 -11.99 18.53
CA VAL A 107 -10.42 -12.28 18.59
C VAL A 107 -9.86 -11.91 19.96
N GLN A 108 -8.84 -12.64 20.42
CA GLN A 108 -8.19 -12.37 21.69
C GLN A 108 -7.40 -11.06 21.63
N GLY A 109 -7.42 -10.28 22.72
CA GLY A 109 -6.76 -8.96 22.79
C GLY A 109 -5.26 -8.98 22.42
N THR A 110 -4.56 -10.10 22.66
CA THR A 110 -3.15 -10.25 22.24
C THR A 110 -2.99 -10.27 20.72
N CYS A 111 -3.89 -10.94 20.00
CA CYS A 111 -3.88 -10.97 18.54
C CYS A 111 -4.45 -9.68 17.95
N LEU A 112 -5.45 -9.09 18.60
CA LEU A 112 -5.99 -7.78 18.23
C LEU A 112 -4.91 -6.69 18.29
N ALA A 113 -4.08 -6.68 19.34
CA ALA A 113 -2.95 -5.76 19.48
C ALA A 113 -1.86 -5.93 18.41
N ARG A 114 -1.82 -7.08 17.71
CA ARG A 114 -0.90 -7.32 16.58
C ARG A 114 -1.48 -6.93 15.23
N MET A 115 -2.80 -6.76 15.14
CA MET A 115 -3.49 -6.48 13.88
C MET A 115 -3.01 -5.19 13.19
N PRO A 116 -2.69 -4.08 13.88
CA PRO A 116 -2.08 -2.90 13.24
C PRO A 116 -0.80 -3.22 12.47
N GLY A 117 0.09 -4.03 13.06
CA GLY A 117 1.33 -4.45 12.42
C GLY A 117 1.10 -5.38 11.22
N MET A 118 0.09 -6.25 11.30
CA MET A 118 -0.33 -7.10 10.17
C MET A 118 -0.86 -6.24 9.02
N ILE A 119 -1.73 -5.28 9.30
CA ILE A 119 -2.28 -4.34 8.31
C ILE A 119 -1.14 -3.56 7.65
N ALA A 120 -0.25 -2.95 8.43
CA ALA A 120 0.90 -2.19 7.92
C ALA A 120 1.78 -3.03 6.99
N GLN A 121 2.08 -4.26 7.39
CA GLN A 121 2.86 -5.18 6.57
C GLN A 121 2.16 -5.49 5.23
N GLN A 122 0.84 -5.72 5.24
CA GLN A 122 0.13 -6.04 4.01
C GLN A 122 -0.08 -4.81 3.11
N LEU A 123 -0.25 -3.60 3.68
CA LEU A 123 -0.29 -2.36 2.91
C LEU A 123 1.03 -2.09 2.20
N HIS A 124 2.15 -2.27 2.90
CA HIS A 124 3.46 -2.16 2.28
C HIS A 124 3.63 -3.16 1.12
N ARG A 125 3.23 -4.42 1.32
CA ARG A 125 3.27 -5.45 0.26
C ARG A 125 2.34 -5.14 -0.90
N LEU A 126 1.17 -4.56 -0.64
CA LEU A 126 0.24 -4.10 -1.66
C LEU A 126 0.90 -3.02 -2.51
N HIS A 127 1.45 -2.00 -1.86
CA HIS A 127 2.12 -0.89 -2.52
C HIS A 127 3.24 -1.36 -3.45
N THR A 128 4.19 -2.16 -2.93
CA THR A 128 5.26 -2.75 -3.74
C THR A 128 4.71 -3.56 -4.91
N LYS A 129 3.68 -4.39 -4.68
CA LYS A 129 3.09 -5.22 -5.74
C LYS A 129 2.46 -4.37 -6.86
N VAL A 130 1.85 -3.24 -6.54
CA VAL A 130 1.25 -2.36 -7.54
C VAL A 130 2.35 -1.64 -8.33
N LEU A 131 3.36 -1.08 -7.66
CA LEU A 131 4.51 -0.45 -8.33
C LEU A 131 5.25 -1.42 -9.25
N ASP A 132 5.57 -2.62 -8.77
CA ASP A 132 6.25 -3.68 -9.54
C ASP A 132 5.44 -4.12 -10.79
N ALA A 133 4.15 -3.81 -10.85
CA ALA A 133 3.28 -4.14 -11.98
C ALA A 133 3.26 -3.05 -13.07
N ILE A 134 3.77 -1.85 -12.80
CA ILE A 134 3.67 -0.71 -13.72
C ILE A 134 4.60 -0.89 -14.92
N GLU A 135 5.91 -1.04 -14.71
CA GLU A 135 6.90 -1.24 -15.78
C GLU A 135 6.47 -2.32 -16.80
N PRO A 136 6.15 -3.57 -16.39
CA PRO A 136 5.75 -4.60 -17.35
C PRO A 136 4.42 -4.28 -18.05
N ALA A 137 3.52 -3.55 -17.39
CA ALA A 137 2.28 -3.08 -18.01
C ALA A 137 2.56 -2.01 -19.07
N VAL A 138 3.39 -1.00 -18.76
CA VAL A 138 3.82 0.04 -19.71
C VAL A 138 4.48 -0.60 -20.93
N ASP A 139 5.42 -1.52 -20.73
CA ASP A 139 6.10 -2.29 -21.77
C ASP A 139 5.14 -3.00 -22.73
N SER A 140 4.09 -3.62 -22.17
CA SER A 140 3.10 -4.36 -22.94
C SER A 140 2.11 -3.42 -23.63
N LEU A 141 1.68 -2.36 -22.95
CA LEU A 141 0.66 -1.43 -23.44
C LEU A 141 1.22 -0.50 -24.50
N LEU A 142 2.46 -0.05 -24.42
CA LEU A 142 3.09 0.77 -25.47
C LEU A 142 3.28 0.01 -26.79
N LYS A 143 3.43 -1.32 -26.76
CA LYS A 143 3.42 -2.15 -27.96
C LYS A 143 2.03 -2.22 -28.59
N THR A 144 0.98 -2.13 -27.78
CA THR A 144 -0.42 -2.21 -28.21
C THR A 144 -0.94 -0.85 -28.69
N TYR A 145 -0.54 0.21 -28.00
CA TYR A 145 -0.93 1.60 -28.23
C TYR A 145 0.33 2.43 -28.53
N PRO A 146 0.97 2.21 -29.68
CA PRO A 146 2.21 2.90 -30.00
C PRO A 146 1.96 4.41 -30.08
N LEU A 147 2.79 5.17 -29.39
CA LEU A 147 2.76 6.64 -29.41
C LEU A 147 3.65 7.21 -30.53
N THR A 148 4.00 6.37 -31.51
CA THR A 148 4.88 6.72 -32.62
C THR A 148 4.39 7.96 -33.35
N ILE A 149 5.28 8.94 -33.49
CA ILE A 149 5.15 9.98 -34.50
C ILE A 149 5.45 9.32 -35.83
N THR A 150 4.42 8.82 -36.49
CA THR A 150 4.56 8.45 -37.90
C THR A 150 4.75 9.77 -38.65
N GLU A 151 5.98 10.05 -39.09
CA GLU A 151 6.22 11.02 -40.17
C GLU A 151 5.38 10.54 -41.37
N LEU A 152 4.23 11.16 -41.59
CA LEU A 152 3.50 10.98 -42.83
C LEU A 152 4.34 11.59 -43.96
N ASP A 153 4.18 11.03 -45.17
CA ASP A 153 4.82 11.42 -46.44
C ASP A 153 4.75 12.94 -46.79
N ASP A 154 4.00 13.74 -46.02
CA ASP A 154 3.84 15.20 -46.14
C ASP A 154 4.46 16.01 -44.97
N GLY A 155 5.19 15.38 -44.04
CA GLY A 155 5.99 16.08 -43.01
C GLY A 155 5.20 16.80 -41.90
N GLN A 156 3.91 16.50 -41.73
CA GLN A 156 3.10 17.05 -40.63
C GLN A 156 2.78 15.95 -39.60
N PRO A 157 3.26 16.06 -38.35
CA PRO A 157 2.85 15.15 -37.28
C PRO A 157 1.34 15.25 -37.02
N GLN A 158 0.70 14.15 -36.61
CA GLN A 158 -0.72 14.12 -36.21
C GLN A 158 -0.86 14.04 -34.67
N PRO A 159 -0.93 15.19 -33.96
CA PRO A 159 -1.11 15.24 -32.50
C PRO A 159 -2.35 14.48 -32.01
N GLN A 160 -3.40 14.42 -32.84
CA GLN A 160 -4.67 13.76 -32.50
C GLN A 160 -4.52 12.26 -32.28
N GLN A 161 -3.64 11.59 -33.03
CA GLN A 161 -3.45 10.14 -32.90
C GLN A 161 -2.70 9.80 -31.60
N MET A 162 -1.67 10.59 -31.26
CA MET A 162 -0.95 10.44 -29.99
C MET A 162 -1.89 10.61 -28.80
N GLN A 163 -2.73 11.64 -28.83
CA GLN A 163 -3.71 11.88 -27.77
C GLN A 163 -4.70 10.72 -27.62
N GLN A 164 -5.23 10.19 -28.72
CA GLN A 164 -6.16 9.05 -28.70
C GLN A 164 -5.49 7.80 -28.13
N ASN A 165 -4.28 7.49 -28.58
CA ASN A 165 -3.54 6.32 -28.08
C ASN A 165 -3.19 6.47 -26.60
N LEU A 166 -2.86 7.68 -26.15
CA LEU A 166 -2.58 7.96 -24.74
C LEU A 166 -3.82 7.75 -23.87
N VAL A 167 -5.01 8.16 -24.32
CA VAL A 167 -6.28 7.88 -23.63
C VAL A 167 -6.53 6.37 -23.52
N LEU A 168 -6.30 5.62 -24.60
CA LEU A 168 -6.47 4.16 -24.61
C LEU A 168 -5.47 3.47 -23.67
N LEU A 169 -4.20 3.90 -23.68
CA LEU A 169 -3.16 3.44 -22.79
C LEU A 169 -3.53 3.71 -21.33
N ASN A 170 -4.01 4.92 -21.03
CA ASN A 170 -4.41 5.31 -19.69
C ASN A 170 -5.58 4.48 -19.14
N ASN A 171 -6.60 4.26 -19.96
CA ASN A 171 -7.73 3.41 -19.57
C ASN A 171 -7.29 1.96 -19.35
N ALA A 172 -6.36 1.45 -20.16
CA ALA A 172 -5.83 0.10 -20.00
C ALA A 172 -4.94 -0.02 -18.75
N MET A 173 -4.14 1.01 -18.44
CA MET A 173 -3.34 1.07 -17.23
C MET A 173 -4.22 1.14 -15.98
N ASP A 174 -5.26 1.98 -15.99
CA ASP A 174 -6.26 2.05 -14.91
C ASP A 174 -6.85 0.68 -14.61
N GLN A 175 -7.38 0.00 -15.64
CA GLN A 175 -7.92 -1.35 -15.49
C GLN A 175 -6.89 -2.35 -14.96
N HIS A 176 -5.64 -2.25 -15.41
CA HIS A 176 -4.55 -3.12 -14.94
C HIS A 176 -4.27 -2.90 -13.45
N VAL A 177 -4.09 -1.66 -13.02
CA VAL A 177 -3.85 -1.30 -11.62
C VAL A 177 -5.02 -1.73 -10.73
N MET A 178 -6.26 -1.49 -11.16
CA MET A 178 -7.47 -1.94 -10.45
C MET A 178 -7.52 -3.46 -10.30
N GLN A 179 -7.13 -4.19 -11.35
CA GLN A 179 -7.04 -5.64 -11.30
C GLN A 179 -5.98 -6.11 -10.30
N VAL A 180 -4.81 -5.47 -10.26
CA VAL A 180 -3.73 -5.80 -9.31
C VAL A 180 -4.17 -5.56 -7.86
N LEU A 181 -4.82 -4.42 -7.58
CA LEU A 181 -5.40 -4.11 -6.27
C LEU A 181 -6.39 -5.18 -5.82
N LYS A 182 -7.33 -5.56 -6.68
CA LYS A 182 -8.33 -6.60 -6.40
C LYS A 182 -7.69 -7.96 -6.12
N GLN A 183 -6.68 -8.34 -6.90
CA GLN A 183 -5.94 -9.60 -6.75
C GLN A 183 -4.97 -9.61 -5.55
N ALA A 184 -4.75 -8.48 -4.90
CA ALA A 184 -3.87 -8.45 -3.73
C ALA A 184 -4.49 -9.13 -2.51
N HIS A 185 -5.83 -9.25 -2.47
CA HIS A 185 -6.60 -9.94 -1.43
C HIS A 185 -6.20 -9.51 -0.01
N LEU A 186 -6.18 -8.20 0.23
CA LEU A 186 -5.67 -7.58 1.46
C LEU A 186 -6.35 -8.15 2.72
N GLU A 187 -7.67 -8.15 2.74
CA GLU A 187 -8.49 -8.68 3.83
C GLU A 187 -8.17 -10.13 4.14
N HIS A 188 -8.15 -10.99 3.10
CA HIS A 188 -7.86 -12.40 3.25
C HIS A 188 -6.48 -12.65 3.86
N LYS A 189 -5.46 -11.88 3.46
CA LYS A 189 -4.11 -11.99 4.02
C LYS A 189 -4.03 -11.54 5.48
N VAL A 190 -4.74 -10.48 5.86
CA VAL A 190 -4.83 -10.04 7.25
C VAL A 190 -5.59 -11.07 8.09
N ALA A 191 -6.73 -11.56 7.60
CA ALA A 191 -7.50 -12.63 8.24
C ALA A 191 -6.64 -13.89 8.47
N LEU A 192 -5.87 -14.30 7.46
CA LEU A 192 -4.97 -15.45 7.58
C LEU A 192 -3.91 -15.24 8.68
N GLN A 193 -3.28 -14.07 8.74
CA GLN A 193 -2.30 -13.76 9.80
C GLN A 193 -2.93 -13.72 11.18
N LEU A 194 -4.15 -13.21 11.28
CA LEU A 194 -4.91 -13.14 12.51
C LEU A 194 -5.30 -14.53 13.02
N ALA A 195 -5.80 -15.40 12.13
CA ALA A 195 -6.12 -16.79 12.42
C ALA A 195 -4.86 -17.58 12.86
N VAL A 196 -3.71 -17.35 12.22
CA VAL A 196 -2.44 -17.96 12.64
C VAL A 196 -2.07 -17.50 14.06
N CYS A 197 -2.29 -16.24 14.41
CA CYS A 197 -2.04 -15.74 15.76
C CYS A 197 -2.92 -16.44 16.81
N GLU A 198 -4.24 -16.55 16.56
CA GLU A 198 -5.20 -17.21 17.47
C GLU A 198 -4.81 -18.68 17.70
N ASN A 199 -4.53 -19.40 16.61
CA ASN A 199 -4.12 -20.80 16.68
C ASN A 199 -2.82 -21.01 17.49
N GLN A 200 -1.89 -20.04 17.47
CA GLN A 200 -0.67 -20.11 18.27
C GLN A 200 -0.92 -19.94 19.76
N LEU A 201 -1.94 -19.15 20.14
CA LEU A 201 -2.35 -18.99 21.54
C LEU A 201 -3.04 -20.26 22.04
N ASP A 202 -3.90 -20.87 21.23
CA ASP A 202 -4.61 -22.11 21.56
C ASP A 202 -3.68 -23.34 21.59
N ALA A 203 -2.67 -23.36 20.71
CA ALA A 203 -1.68 -24.43 20.63
C ALA A 203 -0.59 -24.34 21.70
N THR A 204 -0.60 -23.33 22.58
CA THR A 204 0.23 -23.43 23.79
C THR A 204 -0.29 -24.60 24.62
N PRO A 205 0.48 -25.70 24.80
CA PRO A 205 0.06 -26.75 25.73
C PRO A 205 -0.20 -26.06 27.07
N PRO A 206 -1.23 -26.46 27.84
CA PRO A 206 -1.62 -25.75 29.04
C PRO A 206 -0.35 -25.59 29.86
N ARG A 207 0.20 -24.37 29.88
CA ARG A 207 1.24 -24.02 30.83
C ARG A 207 0.52 -24.29 32.13
N ARG A 208 0.83 -25.42 32.77
CA ARG A 208 0.38 -25.79 34.11
C ARG A 208 0.70 -24.57 34.94
N SER A 209 -0.27 -23.68 35.05
CA SER A 209 0.07 -22.31 35.29
C SER A 209 0.58 -22.31 36.71
N LEU A 210 1.77 -21.75 36.89
CA LEU A 210 2.26 -21.45 38.22
C LEU A 210 1.19 -20.64 38.97
N TRP A 211 0.33 -19.94 38.22
CA TRP A 211 -0.94 -19.38 38.67
C TRP A 211 -1.96 -20.39 39.23
N LEU A 212 -2.22 -21.55 38.65
CA LEU A 212 -3.05 -22.62 39.25
C LEU A 212 -2.42 -23.19 40.53
N LEU A 213 -1.09 -23.29 40.61
CA LEU A 213 -0.37 -23.65 41.84
C LEU A 213 -0.46 -22.54 42.91
N LEU A 214 -0.37 -21.28 42.50
CA LEU A 214 -0.48 -20.10 43.37
C LEU A 214 -1.93 -19.74 43.70
N LYS A 215 -2.92 -20.19 42.92
CA LYS A 215 -4.35 -19.87 43.09
C LYS A 215 -4.84 -20.38 44.43
N ASN A 216 -4.40 -21.57 44.85
CA ASN A 216 -4.74 -22.11 46.16
C ASN A 216 -4.06 -21.33 47.30
N ILE A 217 -2.83 -20.83 47.08
CA ILE A 217 -2.12 -19.99 48.07
C ILE A 217 -2.83 -18.63 48.22
N TRP A 218 -3.22 -18.01 47.09
CA TRP A 218 -3.95 -16.74 47.07
C TRP A 218 -5.39 -16.85 47.59
N LEU A 219 -6.13 -17.92 47.25
CA LEU A 219 -7.48 -18.14 47.80
C LEU A 219 -7.45 -18.36 49.31
N ASN A 220 -6.44 -19.04 49.83
CA ASN A 220 -6.30 -19.23 51.27
C ASN A 220 -5.92 -17.92 51.97
N ALA A 221 -5.00 -17.13 51.40
CA ALA A 221 -4.65 -15.81 51.92
C ALA A 221 -5.84 -14.84 51.90
N ALA A 222 -6.65 -14.85 50.83
CA ALA A 222 -7.84 -14.04 50.70
C ALA A 222 -8.97 -14.47 51.65
N LYS A 223 -9.12 -15.78 51.93
CA LYS A 223 -10.07 -16.29 52.94
C LYS A 223 -9.67 -15.89 54.35
N THR A 224 -8.38 -15.91 54.69
CA THR A 224 -7.90 -15.39 55.99
C THR A 224 -8.08 -13.88 56.13
N ALA A 225 -7.95 -13.12 55.03
CA ALA A 225 -8.20 -11.67 55.04
C ALA A 225 -9.69 -11.32 55.13
N LYS A 226 -10.58 -12.10 54.49
CA LYS A 226 -12.04 -11.88 54.55
C LYS A 226 -12.67 -12.27 55.89
N SER A 227 -12.03 -13.12 56.69
CA SER A 227 -12.51 -13.43 58.04
C SER A 227 -12.38 -12.26 59.03
N SER A 228 -11.73 -11.15 58.66
CA SER A 228 -11.62 -9.96 59.52
C SER A 228 -12.54 -8.81 59.11
N SER A 229 -13.42 -8.99 58.12
CA SER A 229 -14.32 -7.93 57.64
C SER A 229 -15.71 -8.51 57.40
N ASN A 230 -16.42 -8.77 58.50
CA ASN A 230 -17.87 -8.88 58.50
C ASN A 230 -18.42 -7.54 58.99
N GLU A 231 -18.94 -6.73 58.08
CA GLU A 231 -20.12 -5.89 58.33
C GLU A 231 -20.65 -5.25 57.03
N LYS A 232 -21.91 -5.60 56.69
CA LYS A 232 -22.93 -4.82 55.94
C LYS A 232 -22.66 -4.56 54.44
N GLU A 233 -23.60 -4.52 53.49
CA GLU A 233 -25.07 -4.58 53.37
C GLU A 233 -25.31 -4.82 51.84
N GLN A 234 -26.11 -5.80 51.42
CA GLN A 234 -27.49 -5.64 50.89
C GLN A 234 -27.57 -4.91 49.51
N GLN A 235 -27.70 -5.63 48.38
CA GLN A 235 -28.95 -6.11 47.73
C GLN A 235 -29.57 -5.05 46.79
N ASP A 236 -29.37 -5.19 45.47
CA ASP A 236 -30.47 -5.18 44.48
C ASP A 236 -29.97 -5.56 43.08
N ALA A 237 -30.63 -6.53 42.46
CA ALA A 237 -30.35 -7.00 41.11
C ALA A 237 -31.67 -7.06 40.33
N SER A 238 -31.69 -6.41 39.17
CA SER A 238 -32.77 -6.52 38.17
C SER A 238 -32.13 -6.84 36.82
N PRO A 239 -32.51 -7.93 36.13
CA PRO A 239 -31.99 -8.25 34.81
C PRO A 239 -32.98 -7.81 33.72
N TYR A 240 -32.62 -6.76 32.97
CA TYR A 240 -33.24 -6.49 31.67
C TYR A 240 -32.51 -7.31 30.60
N ASN A 241 -33.18 -8.35 30.10
CA ASN A 241 -32.80 -9.05 28.87
C ASN A 241 -33.18 -8.16 27.68
N HIS A 242 -32.18 -7.64 26.98
CA HIS A 242 -32.35 -7.01 25.67
C HIS A 242 -31.92 -8.02 24.60
N ASP A 243 -32.88 -8.79 24.11
CA ASP A 243 -32.75 -9.55 22.87
C ASP A 243 -32.77 -8.55 21.71
N HIS A 244 -31.60 -8.11 21.28
CA HIS A 244 -31.42 -7.43 20.00
C HIS A 244 -30.98 -8.47 18.96
N ASP A 245 -31.98 -9.06 18.29
CA ASP A 245 -31.82 -9.59 16.93
C ASP A 245 -31.55 -8.40 16.00
N SER A 246 -30.34 -7.86 16.06
CA SER A 246 -29.84 -6.94 15.05
C SER A 246 -29.57 -7.76 13.80
N LEU A 247 -30.40 -7.57 12.78
CA LEU A 247 -30.05 -7.80 11.38
C LEU A 247 -28.69 -7.15 11.12
N PHE A 248 -27.62 -7.95 11.22
CA PHE A 248 -26.25 -7.53 10.94
C PHE A 248 -26.16 -7.20 9.46
N VAL A 249 -26.46 -5.96 9.10
CA VAL A 249 -25.99 -5.38 7.85
C VAL A 249 -24.47 -5.38 7.99
N SER A 250 -23.81 -6.30 7.29
CA SER A 250 -22.36 -6.41 7.28
C SER A 250 -21.77 -5.11 6.74
N SER A 251 -21.43 -4.19 7.64
CA SER A 251 -20.70 -2.99 7.28
C SER A 251 -19.39 -3.40 6.59
N PRO A 252 -18.99 -2.73 5.51
CA PRO A 252 -17.74 -3.02 4.83
C PRO A 252 -16.59 -2.92 5.83
N SER A 253 -15.62 -3.83 5.72
CA SER A 253 -14.45 -3.75 6.57
C SER A 253 -13.66 -2.48 6.24
N LEU A 254 -12.87 -2.01 7.20
CA LEU A 254 -11.94 -0.90 7.06
C LEU A 254 -10.98 -1.13 5.88
N LEU A 255 -10.57 -2.39 5.66
CA LEU A 255 -9.65 -2.74 4.57
C LEU A 255 -10.35 -2.74 3.22
N SER A 256 -11.61 -3.20 3.12
CA SER A 256 -12.41 -3.07 1.90
C SER A 256 -12.60 -1.60 1.56
N SER A 257 -13.04 -0.80 2.53
CA SER A 257 -13.27 0.64 2.33
C SER A 257 -12.00 1.38 1.91
N LEU A 258 -10.83 0.97 2.43
CA LEU A 258 -9.54 1.52 2.02
C LEU A 258 -9.20 1.13 0.57
N LEU A 259 -9.40 -0.13 0.18
CA LEU A 259 -9.17 -0.58 -1.20
C LEU A 259 -10.07 0.14 -2.20
N ASP A 260 -11.35 0.34 -1.85
CA ASP A 260 -12.29 1.11 -2.66
C ASP A 260 -11.82 2.57 -2.77
N THR A 261 -11.32 3.15 -1.67
CA THR A 261 -10.75 4.51 -1.66
C THR A 261 -9.48 4.62 -2.51
N PHE A 262 -8.61 3.61 -2.53
CA PHE A 262 -7.47 3.59 -3.45
C PHE A 262 -7.94 3.58 -4.90
N ALA A 263 -8.88 2.68 -5.22
CA ALA A 263 -9.40 2.52 -6.57
C ALA A 263 -10.01 3.82 -7.09
N ASP A 264 -10.90 4.44 -6.32
CA ASP A 264 -11.58 5.68 -6.70
C ASP A 264 -10.60 6.83 -6.91
N ASN A 265 -9.62 7.02 -6.00
CA ASN A 265 -8.65 8.10 -6.12
C ASN A 265 -7.68 7.89 -7.29
N LEU A 266 -7.20 6.66 -7.51
CA LEU A 266 -6.32 6.34 -8.63
C LEU A 266 -7.01 6.59 -9.97
N HIS A 267 -8.26 6.14 -10.10
CA HIS A 267 -9.06 6.39 -11.29
C HIS A 267 -9.19 7.89 -11.58
N LEU A 268 -9.52 8.68 -10.55
CA LEU A 268 -9.62 10.14 -10.67
C LEU A 268 -8.29 10.81 -11.06
N GLU A 269 -7.17 10.39 -10.48
CA GLU A 269 -5.86 10.93 -10.82
C GLU A 269 -5.41 10.55 -12.24
N PHE A 270 -5.67 9.30 -12.67
CA PHE A 270 -5.39 8.86 -14.03
C PHE A 270 -6.20 9.65 -15.06
N GLU A 271 -7.47 9.97 -14.79
CA GLU A 271 -8.25 10.84 -15.68
C GLU A 271 -7.80 12.31 -15.61
N GLY A 272 -7.54 12.81 -14.40
CA GLY A 272 -7.27 14.22 -14.14
C GLY A 272 -5.91 14.72 -14.65
N ARG A 273 -4.86 13.90 -14.53
CA ARG A 273 -3.48 14.28 -14.88
C ARG A 273 -3.03 13.88 -16.28
N LEU A 274 -3.91 13.24 -17.05
CA LEU A 274 -3.59 12.79 -18.41
C LEU A 274 -3.18 13.94 -19.34
N VAL A 275 -3.76 15.13 -19.12
CA VAL A 275 -3.43 16.34 -19.89
C VAL A 275 -1.98 16.76 -19.67
N ASP A 276 -1.46 16.61 -18.44
CA ASP A 276 -0.08 16.97 -18.11
C ASP A 276 0.90 16.00 -18.77
N LEU A 277 0.60 14.68 -18.73
CA LEU A 277 1.40 13.67 -19.45
C LEU A 277 1.45 13.96 -20.95
N TYR A 278 0.29 14.27 -21.56
CA TYR A 278 0.26 14.64 -22.97
C TYR A 278 1.10 15.88 -23.27
N ALA A 279 1.09 16.88 -22.39
CA ALA A 279 1.89 18.09 -22.55
C ALA A 279 3.39 17.81 -22.47
N THR A 280 3.83 16.99 -21.51
CA THR A 280 5.23 16.53 -21.38
C THR A 280 5.67 15.81 -22.63
N LEU A 281 4.98 14.72 -23.00
CA LEU A 281 5.32 13.93 -24.20
C LEU A 281 5.35 14.76 -25.48
N ARG A 282 4.44 15.73 -25.60
CA ARG A 282 4.43 16.65 -26.73
C ARG A 282 5.67 17.55 -26.75
N SER A 283 6.09 18.07 -25.60
CA SER A 283 7.29 18.91 -25.51
C SER A 283 8.54 18.12 -25.88
N ASP A 284 8.70 16.92 -25.33
CA ASP A 284 9.88 16.08 -25.60
C ASP A 284 9.98 15.66 -27.07
N VAL A 285 8.83 15.46 -27.71
CA VAL A 285 8.76 15.06 -29.11
C VAL A 285 8.97 16.22 -30.09
N PHE A 286 8.37 17.40 -29.85
CA PHE A 286 8.31 18.46 -30.86
C PHE A 286 9.25 19.65 -30.58
N ASP A 287 9.68 19.86 -29.33
CA ASP A 287 10.57 20.97 -29.01
C ASP A 287 12.05 20.64 -29.25
N GLU A 288 12.44 19.36 -29.24
CA GLU A 288 13.81 18.93 -29.61
C GLU A 288 14.10 19.11 -31.12
N GLU A 289 13.08 18.98 -31.98
CA GLU A 289 13.22 19.17 -33.43
C GLU A 289 13.54 20.62 -33.84
N ALA A 290 13.27 21.61 -32.97
CA ALA A 290 13.45 23.03 -33.28
C ALA A 290 14.88 23.55 -33.09
N VAL A 291 15.81 22.73 -32.59
CA VAL A 291 17.18 23.15 -32.23
C VAL A 291 18.24 22.72 -33.27
N ILE A 292 17.83 22.08 -34.36
CA ILE A 292 18.70 21.66 -35.48
C ILE A 292 18.47 22.56 -36.70
#